data_AF-A0A518AJB2-F1
#
_entry.id   AF-A0A518AJB2-F1
#
_cell.length_a   1.000
_cell.length_b   1.000
_cell.length_c   1.000
_cell.angle_alpha   90.00
_cell.angle_beta   90.00
_cell.angle_gamma   90.00
#
_symmetry.space_group_name_H-M   'P 1'
#
loop_
_entity.id
_entity.type
_entity.pdbx_description
1 polymer ?
#
loop_
_entity_poly.entity_id
_entity_poly.type
_entity_poly.pdbx_seq_one_letter_code
_entity_poly.pdbx_strand_id
1 'polypeptide(L)'
;MRRYESPIAKKAKLLASATRLIAVPVLFVLFPTTSIAGELLNTNGFESYDLGQLKNQLEGPTLWLSAGNGGGSAEVANSIGVDSTKAVRIERQADSYDWWSVPFTGSGLPNARFVMIDWDMKVLPTNANQGVYGPFFGVEVYDEGIYPNFPGLLATFGVDATTRDVVYQDAISFVETGYTVDDAWHHFQLQLDYQTNTYDISVNQLRLNESPIGFIDGPSTSFGDADIAAYEAATDLPSLEQPGTAYIDNFRIRESNLLPGDFNADGSVDLADYTVWRDHLGAADELAIANAGDGLLGVDTNDYLLWKSNFGTTLTAGSLHSVTVPEPSAICLLGLSIVGFWLVRR
;
A
#
# COMPACT_ATOMS: atom_id res chain seq x y z
N MET A 1 -69.11 32.97 37.47
CA MET A 1 -68.51 33.31 36.16
C MET A 1 -67.10 32.72 36.08
N ARG A 2 -66.92 31.57 35.42
CA ARG A 2 -65.59 31.01 35.13
C ARG A 2 -64.98 31.82 33.98
N ARG A 3 -63.84 32.48 34.21
CA ARG A 3 -63.10 33.18 33.16
C ARG A 3 -62.56 32.12 32.18
N TYR A 4 -62.94 32.24 30.91
CA TYR A 4 -62.42 31.44 29.82
C TYR A 4 -61.08 32.05 29.39
N GLU A 5 -59.97 31.42 29.74
CA GLU A 5 -58.66 31.82 29.21
C GLU A 5 -58.57 31.43 27.72
N SER A 6 -58.11 32.37 26.89
CA SER A 6 -58.04 32.15 25.45
C SER A 6 -56.96 31.10 25.10
N PRO A 7 -57.15 30.29 24.04
CA PRO A 7 -56.19 29.28 23.60
C PRO A 7 -54.79 29.83 23.27
N ILE A 8 -54.69 31.13 23.04
CA ILE A 8 -53.46 31.84 22.69
C ILE A 8 -52.55 32.02 23.92
N ALA A 9 -53.12 32.20 25.11
CA ALA A 9 -52.36 32.35 26.36
C ALA A 9 -51.69 31.04 26.83
N LYS A 10 -52.25 29.88 26.45
CA LYS A 10 -51.65 28.55 26.73
C LYS A 10 -50.42 28.26 25.86
N LYS A 11 -50.37 28.77 24.63
CA LYS A 11 -49.19 28.62 23.75
C LYS A 11 -48.00 29.47 24.18
N ALA A 12 -48.23 30.65 24.78
CA ALA A 12 -47.15 31.52 25.25
C ALA A 12 -46.45 31.02 26.54
N LYS A 13 -47.15 30.24 27.38
CA LYS A 13 -46.56 29.65 28.59
C LYS A 13 -45.80 28.33 28.35
N LEU A 14 -45.97 27.70 27.19
CA LEU A 14 -45.21 26.49 26.83
C LEU A 14 -43.85 26.78 26.19
N LEU A 15 -43.59 28.02 25.77
CA LEU A 15 -42.35 28.43 25.10
C LEU A 15 -41.29 29.03 26.04
N ALA A 16 -41.54 29.06 27.36
CA ALA A 16 -40.65 29.65 28.35
C ALA A 16 -40.08 28.64 29.37
N SER A 17 -40.07 27.34 29.02
CA SER A 17 -39.50 26.30 29.89
C SER A 17 -38.35 25.56 29.19
N ALA A 18 -37.17 25.71 29.79
CA ALA A 18 -35.98 24.87 29.62
C ALA A 18 -35.23 24.94 28.28
N THR A 19 -34.53 26.07 28.05
CA THR A 19 -33.23 26.01 27.37
C THR A 19 -32.14 26.07 28.44
N ARG A 20 -31.92 24.95 29.14
CA ARG A 20 -30.64 24.73 29.83
C ARG A 20 -29.66 24.31 28.73
N LEU A 21 -28.78 25.21 28.30
CA LEU A 21 -27.58 24.81 27.57
C LEU A 21 -26.77 23.90 28.50
N ILE A 22 -26.84 22.60 28.25
CA ILE A 22 -25.80 21.67 28.68
C ILE A 22 -24.67 21.93 27.70
N ALA A 23 -23.62 22.63 28.16
CA ALA A 23 -22.35 22.63 27.46
C ALA A 23 -21.80 21.20 27.56
N VAL A 24 -22.11 20.38 26.56
CA VAL A 24 -21.33 19.16 26.32
C VAL A 24 -19.96 19.66 25.87
N PRO A 25 -18.87 19.38 26.60
CA PRO A 25 -17.55 19.62 26.05
C PRO A 25 -17.42 18.69 24.84
N VAL A 26 -17.64 19.24 23.64
CA VAL A 26 -17.14 18.61 22.43
C VAL A 26 -15.64 18.72 22.55
N LEU A 27 -15.02 17.66 23.07
CA LEU A 27 -13.59 17.45 22.95
C LEU A 27 -13.33 17.36 21.45
N PHE A 28 -12.94 18.50 20.85
CA PHE A 28 -12.26 18.48 19.57
C PHE A 28 -10.94 17.76 19.83
N VAL A 29 -10.96 16.44 19.64
CA VAL A 29 -9.73 15.72 19.35
C VAL A 29 -9.28 16.31 18.02
N LEU A 30 -8.25 17.16 18.10
CA LEU A 30 -7.50 17.57 16.93
C LEU A 30 -6.87 16.30 16.39
N PHE A 31 -7.55 15.64 15.45
CA PHE A 31 -6.89 14.67 14.60
C PHE A 31 -5.78 15.43 13.88
N PRO A 32 -4.50 15.04 14.02
CA PRO A 32 -3.47 15.60 13.18
C PRO A 32 -3.93 15.39 11.73
N THR A 33 -4.00 16.48 10.97
CA THR A 33 -4.28 16.44 9.53
C THR A 33 -3.02 15.92 8.82
N THR A 34 -2.70 14.65 9.04
CA THR A 34 -1.75 13.92 8.22
C THR A 34 -2.53 13.30 7.07
N SER A 35 -2.06 13.58 5.85
CA SER A 35 -2.55 12.98 4.60
C SER A 35 -2.88 11.49 4.79
N ILE A 36 -4.11 11.12 4.45
CA ILE A 36 -4.74 9.86 4.87
C ILE A 36 -4.37 8.69 3.94
N ALA A 37 -4.23 8.91 2.65
CA ALA A 37 -3.61 7.99 1.70
C ALA A 37 -3.35 8.78 0.41
N GLY A 38 -2.22 8.56 -0.26
CA GLY A 38 -1.88 9.18 -1.53
C GLY A 38 -1.87 8.13 -2.64
N GLU A 39 -2.60 8.35 -3.73
CA GLU A 39 -2.48 7.50 -4.93
C GLU A 39 -1.29 7.98 -5.77
N LEU A 40 -0.35 7.07 -6.05
CA LEU A 40 0.89 7.34 -6.76
C LEU A 40 0.80 6.91 -8.23
N LEU A 41 0.09 5.80 -8.47
CA LEU A 41 -0.29 5.33 -9.79
C LEU A 41 -1.61 4.57 -9.69
N ASN A 42 -2.46 4.73 -10.69
CA ASN A 42 -3.57 3.84 -10.97
C ASN A 42 -3.73 3.67 -12.48
N THR A 43 -3.47 2.46 -12.98
CA THR A 43 -3.59 2.16 -14.41
C THR A 43 -5.03 2.05 -14.88
N ASN A 44 -5.99 1.84 -13.96
CA ASN A 44 -7.43 1.71 -14.21
C ASN A 44 -7.71 0.77 -15.39
N GLY A 45 -7.27 -0.48 -15.28
CA GLY A 45 -7.47 -1.48 -16.31
C GLY A 45 -6.63 -1.28 -17.59
N PHE A 46 -5.58 -0.43 -17.53
CA PHE A 46 -4.85 0.06 -18.70
C PHE A 46 -5.74 0.71 -19.79
N GLU A 47 -6.94 1.20 -19.44
CA GLU A 47 -7.93 1.66 -20.42
C GLU A 47 -7.47 2.89 -21.22
N SER A 48 -6.68 3.76 -20.59
CA SER A 48 -6.08 4.95 -21.20
C SER A 48 -4.83 4.67 -22.05
N TYR A 49 -4.34 3.43 -22.06
CA TYR A 49 -3.11 3.05 -22.75
C TYR A 49 -3.36 2.64 -24.20
N ASP A 50 -2.39 2.91 -25.07
CA ASP A 50 -2.42 2.49 -26.46
C ASP A 50 -2.17 0.99 -26.58
N LEU A 51 -2.70 0.35 -27.63
CA LEU A 51 -2.42 -1.07 -27.88
C LEU A 51 -0.98 -1.25 -28.36
N GLY A 52 -0.33 -2.33 -27.92
CA GLY A 52 1.04 -2.67 -28.26
C GLY A 52 1.99 -2.58 -27.07
N GLN A 53 3.28 -2.40 -27.34
CA GLN A 53 4.33 -2.42 -26.31
C GLN A 53 4.04 -1.42 -25.19
N LEU A 54 4.12 -1.86 -23.94
CA LEU A 54 3.90 -1.02 -22.76
C LEU A 54 5.00 0.06 -22.64
N LYS A 55 6.24 -0.30 -23.02
CA LYS A 55 7.37 0.62 -23.07
C LYS A 55 7.08 1.84 -23.94
N ASN A 56 7.51 3.01 -23.45
CA ASN A 56 7.35 4.32 -24.07
C ASN A 56 5.90 4.82 -24.17
N GLN A 57 4.94 4.16 -23.53
CA GLN A 57 3.60 4.72 -23.38
C GLN A 57 3.58 5.77 -22.27
N LEU A 58 2.65 6.73 -22.38
CA LEU A 58 2.61 8.04 -21.68
C LEU A 58 3.69 9.02 -22.17
N GLU A 59 3.83 10.20 -21.54
CA GLU A 59 4.80 11.24 -21.94
C GLU A 59 5.58 11.81 -20.73
N GLY A 60 6.86 12.15 -20.94
CA GLY A 60 7.66 12.89 -19.95
C GLY A 60 8.31 12.00 -18.87
N PRO A 61 8.41 12.43 -17.59
CA PRO A 61 9.00 11.63 -16.52
C PRO A 61 8.15 10.41 -16.13
N THR A 62 7.00 10.23 -16.78
CA THR A 62 6.02 9.17 -16.51
C THR A 62 6.02 8.11 -17.61
N LEU A 63 7.14 7.90 -18.30
CA LEU A 63 7.25 6.89 -19.34
C LEU A 63 7.48 5.52 -18.71
N TRP A 64 6.75 4.51 -19.22
CA TRP A 64 7.11 3.11 -18.96
C TRP A 64 8.44 2.78 -19.62
N LEU A 65 9.39 2.26 -18.85
CA LEU A 65 10.69 1.84 -19.35
C LEU A 65 10.80 0.31 -19.38
N SER A 66 11.88 -0.19 -19.97
CA SER A 66 12.20 -1.61 -19.87
C SER A 66 13.69 -1.83 -19.71
N ALA A 67 14.04 -2.84 -18.92
CA ALA A 67 15.40 -3.34 -18.70
C ALA A 67 15.44 -4.86 -18.94
N GLY A 68 16.64 -5.43 -19.02
CA GLY A 68 16.83 -6.85 -19.34
C GLY A 68 17.51 -7.10 -20.68
N ASN A 69 17.36 -8.31 -21.22
CA ASN A 69 17.94 -8.69 -22.51
C ASN A 69 16.99 -8.48 -23.71
N GLY A 70 15.73 -8.12 -23.47
CA GLY A 70 14.73 -7.85 -24.50
C GLY A 70 14.22 -9.11 -25.21
N GLY A 71 14.37 -10.28 -24.60
CA GLY A 71 13.86 -11.53 -25.17
C GLY A 71 12.35 -11.70 -24.95
N GLY A 72 11.78 -11.09 -23.91
CA GLY A 72 10.36 -11.06 -23.60
C GLY A 72 9.64 -9.81 -24.11
N SER A 73 8.34 -9.73 -23.84
CA SER A 73 7.51 -8.57 -24.19
C SER A 73 6.40 -8.33 -23.17
N ALA A 74 6.04 -7.06 -22.99
CA ALA A 74 4.83 -6.64 -22.28
C ALA A 74 3.99 -5.77 -23.21
N GLU A 75 2.80 -6.24 -23.57
CA GLU A 75 1.93 -5.60 -24.55
C GLU A 75 0.54 -5.34 -23.98
N VAL A 76 0.11 -4.08 -24.02
CA VAL A 76 -1.28 -3.70 -23.79
C VAL A 76 -2.12 -4.28 -24.92
N ALA A 77 -3.03 -5.19 -24.60
CA ALA A 77 -3.92 -5.83 -25.56
C ALA A 77 -5.39 -5.67 -25.14
N ASN A 78 -6.29 -5.85 -26.10
CA ASN A 78 -7.74 -5.70 -25.89
C ASN A 78 -8.41 -7.07 -25.71
N SER A 79 -9.58 -7.08 -25.07
CA SER A 79 -10.41 -8.24 -24.74
C SER A 79 -9.70 -9.27 -23.85
N ILE A 80 -8.78 -8.80 -23.01
CA ILE A 80 -8.02 -9.63 -22.08
C ILE A 80 -8.08 -9.14 -20.63
N GLY A 81 -8.78 -8.04 -20.33
CA GLY A 81 -8.95 -7.51 -18.98
C GLY A 81 -9.82 -8.39 -18.06
N VAL A 82 -9.70 -8.20 -16.75
CA VAL A 82 -10.48 -8.95 -15.74
C VAL A 82 -11.90 -8.40 -15.62
N ASP A 83 -12.02 -7.10 -15.41
CA ASP A 83 -13.25 -6.30 -15.33
C ASP A 83 -13.22 -5.08 -16.29
N SER A 84 -12.11 -4.94 -16.98
CA SER A 84 -11.81 -3.94 -18.01
C SER A 84 -11.81 -4.58 -19.41
N THR A 85 -11.57 -3.77 -20.45
CA THR A 85 -11.38 -4.28 -21.82
C THR A 85 -9.91 -4.55 -22.13
N LYS A 86 -8.98 -3.84 -21.51
CA LYS A 86 -7.54 -3.97 -21.75
C LYS A 86 -6.82 -4.60 -20.57
N ALA A 87 -5.66 -5.17 -20.83
CA ALA A 87 -4.69 -5.58 -19.82
C ALA A 87 -3.32 -5.67 -20.50
N VAL A 88 -2.28 -5.95 -19.72
CA VAL A 88 -0.94 -6.21 -20.24
C VAL A 88 -0.75 -7.72 -20.38
N ARG A 89 -0.47 -8.19 -21.59
CA ARG A 89 0.04 -9.54 -21.83
C ARG A 89 1.55 -9.53 -21.74
N ILE A 90 2.09 -10.38 -20.87
CA ILE A 90 3.52 -10.59 -20.69
C ILE A 90 3.88 -11.94 -21.31
N GLU A 91 4.84 -11.92 -22.22
CA GLU A 91 5.40 -13.12 -22.85
C GLU A 91 6.88 -13.20 -22.52
N ARG A 92 7.28 -14.25 -21.80
CA ARG A 92 8.69 -14.58 -21.59
C ARG A 92 9.12 -15.61 -22.61
N GLN A 93 10.25 -15.38 -23.28
CA GLN A 93 10.88 -16.38 -24.14
C GLN A 93 11.95 -17.18 -23.38
N ALA A 94 12.45 -18.25 -23.99
CA ALA A 94 13.62 -18.96 -23.47
C ALA A 94 14.80 -17.99 -23.30
N ASP A 95 15.51 -18.09 -22.18
CA ASP A 95 16.66 -17.24 -21.81
C ASP A 95 16.33 -15.74 -21.68
N SER A 96 15.05 -15.37 -21.56
CA SER A 96 14.64 -13.97 -21.33
C SER A 96 14.58 -13.63 -19.85
N TYR A 97 15.03 -12.42 -19.54
CA TYR A 97 14.89 -11.79 -18.23
C TYR A 97 14.62 -10.32 -18.50
N ASP A 98 13.42 -9.86 -18.16
CA ASP A 98 12.93 -8.54 -18.55
C ASP A 98 12.11 -7.91 -17.42
N TRP A 99 12.30 -6.59 -17.29
CA TRP A 99 11.57 -5.74 -16.36
C TRP A 99 10.90 -4.61 -17.13
N TRP A 100 9.69 -4.25 -16.71
CA TRP A 100 8.95 -3.09 -17.20
C TRP A 100 8.63 -2.17 -16.03
N SER A 101 9.34 -1.05 -16.01
CA SER A 101 9.36 -0.12 -14.89
C SER A 101 8.16 0.81 -14.92
N VAL A 102 7.63 1.09 -13.73
CA VAL A 102 6.33 1.71 -13.55
C VAL A 102 6.49 3.22 -13.35
N PRO A 103 5.85 4.07 -14.17
CA PRO A 103 6.04 5.49 -14.05
C PRO A 103 5.31 6.12 -12.86
N PHE A 104 6.01 6.97 -12.09
CA PHE A 104 5.40 7.79 -11.02
C PHE A 104 4.90 9.13 -11.54
N THR A 105 3.62 9.41 -11.30
CA THR A 105 3.03 10.73 -11.55
C THR A 105 3.12 11.59 -10.29
N GLY A 106 4.27 12.20 -9.98
CA GLY A 106 4.38 13.03 -8.76
C GLY A 106 5.69 13.79 -8.57
N SER A 107 5.66 14.85 -7.75
CA SER A 107 6.85 15.60 -7.33
C SER A 107 7.40 15.06 -6.01
N GLY A 108 7.99 13.88 -6.03
CA GLY A 108 8.67 13.28 -4.88
C GLY A 108 8.40 11.79 -4.72
N LEU A 109 9.37 11.07 -4.16
CA LEU A 109 9.19 9.67 -3.76
C LEU A 109 8.17 9.59 -2.60
N PRO A 110 7.47 8.46 -2.45
CA PRO A 110 6.55 8.21 -1.34
C PRO A 110 7.20 8.52 0.01
N ASN A 111 6.45 9.14 0.93
CA ASN A 111 6.95 9.53 2.25
C ASN A 111 6.11 8.99 3.41
N ALA A 112 5.03 8.28 3.11
CA ALA A 112 4.23 7.62 4.12
C ALA A 112 4.95 6.39 4.71
N ARG A 113 4.50 5.94 5.88
CA ARG A 113 5.02 4.70 6.51
C ARG A 113 4.85 3.50 5.59
N PHE A 114 3.68 3.39 4.96
CA PHE A 114 3.33 2.25 4.15
C PHE A 114 3.22 2.63 2.68
N VAL A 115 3.66 1.72 1.81
CA VAL A 115 3.39 1.77 0.36
C VAL A 115 2.80 0.43 -0.06
N MET A 116 1.62 0.45 -0.69
CA MET A 116 0.94 -0.72 -1.22
C MET A 116 1.10 -0.76 -2.73
N ILE A 117 1.43 -1.93 -3.24
CA ILE A 117 1.45 -2.24 -4.65
C ILE A 117 0.41 -3.33 -4.87
N ASP A 118 -0.63 -2.99 -5.60
CA ASP A 118 -1.78 -3.84 -5.88
C ASP A 118 -1.81 -4.15 -7.39
N TRP A 119 -2.03 -5.40 -7.76
CA TRP A 119 -2.25 -5.78 -9.16
C TRP A 119 -3.06 -7.06 -9.27
N ASP A 120 -3.81 -7.19 -10.36
CA ASP A 120 -4.43 -8.46 -10.73
C ASP A 120 -3.49 -9.20 -11.68
N MET A 121 -3.31 -10.49 -11.46
CA MET A 121 -2.47 -11.32 -12.31
C MET A 121 -3.13 -12.66 -12.63
N LYS A 122 -3.00 -13.05 -13.89
CA LYS A 122 -3.33 -14.39 -14.38
C LYS A 122 -2.10 -15.00 -15.02
N VAL A 123 -1.64 -16.13 -14.51
CA VAL A 123 -0.47 -16.85 -15.05
C VAL A 123 -0.96 -18.09 -15.79
N LEU A 124 -0.51 -18.33 -17.02
CA LEU A 124 -0.87 -19.54 -17.75
C LEU A 124 0.04 -20.72 -17.36
N PRO A 125 -0.46 -21.97 -17.43
CA PRO A 125 0.38 -23.13 -17.17
C PRO A 125 1.50 -23.23 -18.21
N THR A 126 2.67 -23.63 -17.75
CA THR A 126 3.77 -24.02 -18.65
C THR A 126 3.54 -25.45 -19.15
N ASN A 127 4.23 -25.82 -20.23
CA ASN A 127 4.31 -27.20 -20.67
C ASN A 127 5.50 -27.95 -20.03
N ALA A 128 6.04 -27.45 -18.92
CA ALA A 128 7.22 -27.99 -18.29
C ALA A 128 6.93 -29.30 -17.54
N ASN A 129 7.99 -30.07 -17.30
CA ASN A 129 7.89 -31.27 -16.47
C ASN A 129 7.65 -30.87 -15.01
N GLN A 130 6.93 -31.72 -14.28
CA GLN A 130 6.73 -31.57 -12.84
C GLN A 130 8.07 -31.54 -12.09
N GLY A 131 8.18 -30.66 -11.09
CA GLY A 131 9.38 -30.49 -10.27
C GLY A 131 10.46 -29.58 -10.87
N VAL A 132 10.12 -28.83 -11.93
CA VAL A 132 10.97 -27.76 -12.47
C VAL A 132 10.41 -26.41 -12.03
N TYR A 133 11.30 -25.48 -11.67
CA TYR A 133 10.92 -24.11 -11.35
C TYR A 133 10.74 -23.25 -12.62
N GLY A 134 9.83 -22.29 -12.53
CA GLY A 134 9.75 -21.12 -13.39
C GLY A 134 8.93 -21.28 -14.66
N PRO A 135 8.88 -20.25 -15.52
CA PRO A 135 9.39 -18.91 -15.24
C PRO A 135 8.63 -18.21 -14.11
N PHE A 136 9.27 -17.22 -13.51
CA PHE A 136 8.66 -16.29 -12.57
C PHE A 136 7.89 -15.21 -13.33
N PHE A 137 6.70 -14.87 -12.83
CA PHE A 137 5.96 -13.66 -13.19
C PHE A 137 5.51 -12.95 -11.92
N GLY A 138 5.75 -11.64 -11.85
CA GLY A 138 5.34 -10.87 -10.68
C GLY A 138 5.88 -9.44 -10.69
N VAL A 139 6.13 -8.94 -9.49
CA VAL A 139 6.58 -7.58 -9.25
C VAL A 139 7.82 -7.58 -8.36
N GLU A 140 8.77 -6.71 -8.70
CA GLU A 140 9.93 -6.38 -7.87
C GLU A 140 9.90 -4.92 -7.48
N VAL A 141 10.10 -4.65 -6.20
CA VAL A 141 10.07 -3.30 -5.65
C VAL A 141 11.48 -2.88 -5.29
N TYR A 142 11.88 -1.71 -5.77
CA TYR A 142 13.22 -1.16 -5.64
C TYR A 142 13.26 0.12 -4.81
N ASP A 143 14.42 0.39 -4.24
CA ASP A 143 14.82 1.67 -3.66
C ASP A 143 15.80 2.38 -4.61
N GLU A 144 15.45 3.58 -5.09
CA GLU A 144 16.30 4.43 -5.92
C GLU A 144 17.06 5.52 -5.12
N GLY A 145 16.98 5.49 -3.79
CA GLY A 145 17.24 6.65 -2.93
C GLY A 145 18.69 6.97 -2.57
N ILE A 146 19.69 6.09 -2.72
CA ILE A 146 21.03 6.37 -2.16
C ILE A 146 22.22 5.97 -3.07
N TYR A 147 22.08 5.01 -3.98
CA TYR A 147 23.21 4.54 -4.78
C TYR A 147 23.05 4.89 -6.28
N PRO A 148 23.94 5.71 -6.86
CA PRO A 148 23.87 6.03 -8.30
C PRO A 148 24.16 4.84 -9.23
N ASN A 149 24.43 3.65 -8.70
CA ASN A 149 24.93 2.51 -9.47
C ASN A 149 24.12 1.21 -9.32
N PHE A 150 23.31 1.03 -8.28
CA PHE A 150 22.46 -0.15 -8.10
C PHE A 150 21.24 0.20 -7.23
N PRO A 151 20.01 0.10 -7.75
CA PRO A 151 18.82 0.20 -6.91
C PRO A 151 18.80 -0.99 -5.93
N GLY A 152 18.42 -0.74 -4.69
CA GLY A 152 18.31 -1.80 -3.68
C GLY A 152 16.99 -2.54 -3.83
N LEU A 153 17.00 -3.86 -3.92
CA LEU A 153 15.79 -4.66 -3.98
C LEU A 153 15.13 -4.69 -2.59
N LEU A 154 13.87 -4.27 -2.51
CA LEU A 154 13.10 -4.24 -1.27
C LEU A 154 12.22 -5.47 -1.13
N ALA A 155 11.50 -5.86 -2.19
CA ALA A 155 10.58 -6.98 -2.18
C ALA A 155 10.44 -7.61 -3.57
N THR A 156 10.24 -8.92 -3.61
CA THR A 156 9.85 -9.66 -4.82
C THR A 156 8.64 -10.51 -4.48
N PHE A 157 7.61 -10.46 -5.32
CA PHE A 157 6.39 -11.23 -5.12
C PHE A 157 5.72 -11.59 -6.44
N GLY A 158 5.28 -12.84 -6.57
CA GLY A 158 4.66 -13.32 -7.79
C GLY A 158 4.39 -14.81 -7.76
N VAL A 159 4.50 -15.44 -8.93
CA VAL A 159 4.13 -16.84 -9.13
C VAL A 159 5.23 -17.56 -9.90
N ASP A 160 5.55 -18.76 -9.47
CA ASP A 160 6.23 -19.75 -10.29
C ASP A 160 5.21 -20.37 -11.26
N ALA A 161 5.37 -20.11 -12.55
CA ALA A 161 4.38 -20.52 -13.54
C ALA A 161 4.28 -22.05 -13.73
N THR A 162 5.32 -22.81 -13.42
CA THR A 162 5.32 -24.28 -13.53
C THR A 162 4.74 -24.93 -12.29
N THR A 163 5.20 -24.55 -11.10
CA THR A 163 4.70 -25.16 -9.86
C THR A 163 3.34 -24.59 -9.45
N ARG A 164 2.98 -23.43 -10.00
CA ARG A 164 1.78 -22.64 -9.68
C ARG A 164 1.82 -22.04 -8.28
N ASP A 165 2.92 -22.21 -7.55
CA ASP A 165 3.06 -21.68 -6.22
C ASP A 165 3.28 -20.17 -6.28
N VAL A 166 2.69 -19.49 -5.30
CA VAL A 166 2.97 -18.10 -5.04
C VAL A 166 4.32 -18.04 -4.35
N VAL A 167 5.22 -17.24 -4.91
CA VAL A 167 6.60 -17.13 -4.46
C VAL A 167 6.93 -15.71 -4.05
N TYR A 168 7.79 -15.59 -3.05
CA TYR A 168 8.46 -14.35 -2.68
C TYR A 168 9.94 -14.62 -2.53
N GLN A 169 10.75 -13.57 -2.43
CA GLN A 169 12.17 -13.70 -2.18
C GLN A 169 12.50 -13.39 -0.72
N ASP A 170 13.19 -14.30 -0.04
CA ASP A 170 13.82 -14.02 1.26
C ASP A 170 15.33 -14.03 1.07
N ALA A 171 15.95 -12.87 1.29
CA ALA A 171 17.33 -12.61 0.92
C ALA A 171 17.63 -12.92 -0.56
N ILE A 172 18.35 -14.01 -0.86
CA ILE A 172 18.81 -14.33 -2.23
C ILE A 172 18.06 -15.49 -2.89
N SER A 173 17.02 -16.02 -2.24
CA SER A 173 16.33 -17.23 -2.69
C SER A 173 14.84 -17.00 -2.80
N PHE A 174 14.23 -17.57 -3.84
CA PHE A 174 12.79 -17.75 -3.87
C PHE A 174 12.34 -18.72 -2.79
N VAL A 175 11.20 -18.39 -2.19
CA VAL A 175 10.49 -19.18 -1.20
C VAL A 175 9.07 -19.40 -1.70
N GLU A 176 8.72 -20.66 -1.93
CA GLU A 176 7.35 -21.09 -2.19
C GLU A 176 6.51 -20.98 -0.91
N THR A 177 5.31 -20.43 -1.03
CA THR A 177 4.39 -20.25 0.10
C THR A 177 3.57 -21.50 0.39
N GLY A 178 3.45 -22.42 -0.57
CA GLY A 178 2.50 -23.54 -0.54
C GLY A 178 1.09 -23.12 -0.96
N TYR A 179 0.86 -21.85 -1.25
CA TYR A 179 -0.40 -21.35 -1.81
C TYR A 179 -0.30 -21.39 -3.33
N THR A 180 -1.17 -22.14 -3.99
CA THR A 180 -1.14 -22.28 -5.46
C THR A 180 -2.29 -21.53 -6.11
N VAL A 181 -2.03 -20.96 -7.29
CA VAL A 181 -3.02 -20.25 -8.12
C VAL A 181 -3.37 -21.03 -9.38
N ASP A 182 -4.66 -21.03 -9.74
CA ASP A 182 -5.12 -21.63 -11.00
C ASP A 182 -4.99 -20.63 -12.16
N ASP A 183 -5.50 -20.95 -13.34
CA ASP A 183 -5.44 -20.09 -14.52
C ASP A 183 -6.53 -19.00 -14.54
N ALA A 184 -7.05 -18.61 -13.38
CA ALA A 184 -7.92 -17.45 -13.20
C ALA A 184 -7.13 -16.18 -12.89
N TRP A 185 -7.87 -15.07 -12.80
CA TRP A 185 -7.36 -13.82 -12.25
C TRP A 185 -7.33 -13.90 -10.73
N HIS A 186 -6.21 -13.51 -10.15
CA HIS A 186 -6.04 -13.38 -8.71
C HIS A 186 -5.51 -11.98 -8.41
N HIS A 187 -5.97 -11.42 -7.29
CA HIS A 187 -5.50 -10.14 -6.80
C HIS A 187 -4.25 -10.35 -5.93
N PHE A 188 -3.19 -9.62 -6.18
CA PHE A 188 -1.94 -9.65 -5.43
C PHE A 188 -1.69 -8.29 -4.80
N GLN A 189 -1.17 -8.31 -3.58
CA GLN A 189 -0.73 -7.10 -2.91
C GLN A 189 0.59 -7.31 -2.17
N LEU A 190 1.51 -6.36 -2.38
CA LEU A 190 2.67 -6.10 -1.54
C LEU A 190 2.39 -4.89 -0.66
N GLN A 191 2.56 -5.04 0.66
CA GLN A 191 2.50 -3.93 1.60
C GLN A 191 3.88 -3.72 2.22
N LEU A 192 4.57 -2.65 1.83
CA LEU A 192 5.84 -2.23 2.43
C LEU A 192 5.57 -1.45 3.71
N ASP A 193 6.40 -1.65 4.73
CA ASP A 193 6.44 -0.88 5.98
C ASP A 193 7.86 -0.34 6.20
N TYR A 194 8.05 0.94 5.89
CA TYR A 194 9.33 1.64 6.03
C TYR A 194 9.72 1.90 7.48
N GLN A 195 8.78 1.83 8.44
CA GLN A 195 9.11 1.96 9.85
C GLN A 195 9.81 0.70 10.37
N THR A 196 9.36 -0.48 9.95
CA THR A 196 9.95 -1.76 10.35
C THR A 196 10.93 -2.35 9.35
N ASN A 197 11.02 -1.79 8.13
CA ASN A 197 11.82 -2.29 7.02
C ASN A 197 11.43 -3.71 6.62
N THR A 198 10.12 -3.92 6.53
CA THR A 198 9.53 -5.23 6.22
C THR A 198 8.42 -5.07 5.19
N TYR A 199 8.00 -6.17 4.60
CA TYR A 199 6.83 -6.23 3.75
C TYR A 199 5.95 -7.44 4.06
N ASP A 200 4.67 -7.30 3.72
CA ASP A 200 3.66 -8.34 3.80
C ASP A 200 3.15 -8.67 2.40
N ILE A 201 2.77 -9.94 2.22
CA ILE A 201 2.29 -10.49 0.95
C ILE A 201 0.88 -11.03 1.12
N SER A 202 0.00 -10.71 0.18
CA SER A 202 -1.36 -11.28 0.17
C SER A 202 -1.85 -11.61 -1.23
N VAL A 203 -2.70 -12.63 -1.31
CA VAL A 203 -3.42 -13.03 -2.52
C VAL A 203 -4.90 -13.12 -2.21
N ASN A 204 -5.75 -12.48 -3.03
CA ASN A 204 -7.19 -12.40 -2.79
C ASN A 204 -7.52 -12.00 -1.35
N GLN A 205 -6.85 -10.93 -0.89
CA GLN A 205 -6.96 -10.37 0.45
C GLN A 205 -6.56 -11.33 1.60
N LEU A 206 -6.05 -12.52 1.28
CA LEU A 206 -5.49 -13.46 2.25
C LEU A 206 -3.99 -13.20 2.39
N ARG A 207 -3.58 -12.68 3.55
CA ARG A 207 -2.17 -12.58 3.95
C ARG A 207 -1.55 -13.98 4.02
N LEU A 208 -0.41 -14.17 3.34
CA LEU A 208 0.25 -15.47 3.20
C LEU A 208 1.43 -15.67 4.16
N ASN A 209 1.96 -14.60 4.76
CA ASN A 209 3.08 -14.67 5.70
C ASN A 209 2.62 -14.51 7.16
N GLU A 210 3.06 -15.43 8.03
CA GLU A 210 2.75 -15.40 9.48
C GLU A 210 3.45 -14.25 10.22
N SER A 211 4.57 -13.77 9.69
CA SER A 211 5.34 -12.64 10.21
C SER A 211 5.88 -11.80 9.06
N PRO A 212 6.03 -10.48 9.22
CA PRO A 212 6.56 -9.61 8.17
C PRO A 212 7.93 -10.07 7.66
N ILE A 213 8.13 -10.01 6.35
CA ILE A 213 9.37 -10.40 5.67
C ILE A 213 10.30 -9.19 5.61
N GLY A 214 11.58 -9.35 5.89
CA GLY A 214 12.54 -8.22 5.83
C GLY A 214 12.76 -7.72 4.41
N PHE A 215 13.02 -6.42 4.24
CA PHE A 215 13.49 -5.91 2.94
C PHE A 215 14.76 -6.64 2.49
N ILE A 216 14.78 -7.05 1.23
CA ILE A 216 15.75 -8.01 0.68
C ILE A 216 17.19 -7.51 0.80
N ASP A 217 17.48 -6.28 0.37
CA ASP A 217 18.81 -5.66 0.44
C ASP A 217 19.04 -4.83 1.73
N GLY A 218 18.15 -4.99 2.71
CA GLY A 218 18.24 -4.37 4.02
C GLY A 218 17.40 -3.09 4.18
N PRO A 219 17.59 -2.36 5.29
CA PRO A 219 16.75 -1.22 5.64
C PRO A 219 16.81 -0.09 4.60
N SER A 220 15.65 0.48 4.29
CA SER A 220 15.48 1.61 3.39
C SER A 220 14.46 2.60 3.95
N THR A 221 14.53 3.84 3.49
CA THR A 221 13.55 4.89 3.80
C THR A 221 12.92 5.47 2.53
N SER A 222 13.15 4.82 1.39
CA SER A 222 12.72 5.32 0.09
C SER A 222 12.16 4.20 -0.77
N PHE A 223 11.07 4.54 -1.44
CA PHE A 223 10.52 3.78 -2.52
C PHE A 223 11.10 4.32 -3.84
N GLY A 224 11.43 3.45 -4.78
CA GLY A 224 11.96 3.77 -6.10
C GLY A 224 10.97 3.43 -7.21
N ASP A 225 10.86 2.14 -7.53
CA ASP A 225 9.97 1.60 -8.57
C ASP A 225 9.35 0.26 -8.12
N ALA A 226 8.28 -0.17 -8.78
CA ALA A 226 7.64 -1.47 -8.59
C ALA A 226 7.50 -2.16 -9.95
N ASP A 227 8.62 -2.67 -10.46
CA ASP A 227 8.74 -3.19 -11.81
C ASP A 227 7.94 -4.48 -11.99
N ILE A 228 7.20 -4.55 -13.09
CA ILE A 228 6.69 -5.82 -13.59
C ILE A 228 7.87 -6.64 -14.08
N ALA A 229 8.00 -7.89 -13.63
CA ALA A 229 9.15 -8.73 -13.91
C ALA A 229 8.76 -10.10 -14.47
N ALA A 230 9.55 -10.57 -15.43
CA ALA A 230 9.48 -11.93 -15.96
C ALA A 230 10.88 -12.49 -16.25
N TYR A 231 11.27 -13.54 -15.52
CA TYR A 231 12.61 -14.14 -15.62
C TYR A 231 12.60 -15.59 -15.10
N GLU A 232 13.74 -16.27 -15.08
CA GLU A 232 13.88 -17.63 -14.56
C GLU A 232 13.69 -17.71 -13.04
N ALA A 233 12.87 -18.65 -12.55
CA ALA A 233 12.70 -18.82 -11.10
C ALA A 233 13.88 -19.59 -10.46
N ALA A 234 14.75 -20.21 -11.27
CA ALA A 234 15.96 -20.87 -10.83
C ALA A 234 17.06 -20.79 -11.89
N THR A 235 18.33 -20.84 -11.46
CA THR A 235 19.49 -20.68 -12.36
C THR A 235 19.87 -21.97 -13.10
N ASP A 236 18.96 -22.94 -13.22
CA ASP A 236 19.18 -24.19 -13.95
C ASP A 236 18.63 -24.11 -15.38
N LEU A 237 19.25 -24.87 -16.29
CA LEU A 237 18.88 -24.88 -17.72
C LEU A 237 17.38 -25.12 -17.95
N PRO A 238 16.73 -26.08 -17.27
CA PRO A 238 15.29 -26.24 -17.39
C PRO A 238 14.47 -24.97 -17.10
N SER A 239 14.80 -24.17 -16.09
CA SER A 239 14.07 -22.92 -15.80
C SER A 239 14.41 -21.81 -16.80
N LEU A 240 15.69 -21.70 -17.17
CA LEU A 240 16.18 -20.73 -18.16
C LEU A 240 15.49 -20.89 -19.52
N GLU A 241 15.35 -22.13 -20.00
CA GLU A 241 14.80 -22.42 -21.35
C GLU A 241 13.26 -22.35 -21.44
N GLN A 242 12.56 -22.10 -20.34
CA GLN A 242 11.09 -22.16 -20.33
C GLN A 242 10.41 -20.85 -20.75
N PRO A 243 9.66 -20.84 -21.86
CA PRO A 243 8.78 -19.73 -22.14
C PRO A 243 7.57 -19.75 -21.19
N GLY A 244 6.88 -18.62 -21.10
CA GLY A 244 5.64 -18.53 -20.33
C GLY A 244 4.85 -17.29 -20.69
N THR A 245 3.58 -17.30 -20.29
CA THR A 245 2.67 -16.18 -20.52
C THR A 245 1.95 -15.84 -19.22
N ALA A 246 1.90 -14.56 -18.91
CA ALA A 246 1.07 -14.01 -17.85
C ALA A 246 0.30 -12.79 -18.36
N TYR A 247 -0.70 -12.39 -17.60
CA TYR A 247 -1.47 -11.18 -17.82
C TYR A 247 -1.48 -10.38 -16.53
N ILE A 248 -1.30 -9.07 -16.64
CA ILE A 248 -1.40 -8.13 -15.52
C ILE A 248 -2.47 -7.10 -15.84
N ASP A 249 -3.31 -6.82 -14.86
CA ASP A 249 -4.35 -5.80 -14.93
C ASP A 249 -4.42 -5.01 -13.61
N ASN A 250 -5.16 -3.90 -13.61
CA ASN A 250 -5.46 -3.10 -12.40
C ASN A 250 -4.24 -2.77 -11.52
N PHE A 251 -3.08 -2.53 -12.14
CA PHE A 251 -1.85 -2.20 -11.44
C PHE A 251 -1.96 -0.82 -10.78
N ARG A 252 -1.70 -0.75 -9.48
CA ARG A 252 -1.86 0.44 -8.66
C ARG A 252 -0.78 0.53 -7.59
N ILE A 253 -0.35 1.76 -7.31
CA ILE A 253 0.58 2.07 -6.23
C ILE A 253 -0.03 3.20 -5.39
N ARG A 254 -0.05 3.00 -4.07
CA ARG A 254 -0.61 3.96 -3.10
C ARG A 254 0.22 4.00 -1.84
N GLU A 255 0.23 5.12 -1.14
CA GLU A 255 0.91 5.31 0.13
C GLU A 255 -0.10 5.62 1.25
N SER A 256 0.18 5.18 2.47
CA SER A 256 -0.69 5.42 3.63
C SER A 256 0.11 5.52 4.93
N ASN A 257 -0.42 6.30 5.88
CA ASN A 257 0.09 6.32 7.26
C ASN A 257 -0.76 5.49 8.22
N LEU A 258 -1.88 4.94 7.74
CA LEU A 258 -2.80 4.12 8.53
C LEU A 258 -2.54 2.64 8.24
N LEU A 259 -2.85 1.79 9.23
CA LEU A 259 -2.89 0.35 8.98
C LEU A 259 -4.07 0.03 8.04
N PRO A 260 -3.90 -0.87 7.08
CA PRO A 260 -5.05 -1.40 6.34
C PRO A 260 -6.06 -2.05 7.30
N GLY A 261 -7.31 -1.62 7.25
CA GLY A 261 -8.37 -2.00 8.18
C GLY A 261 -8.57 -1.09 9.39
N ASP A 262 -7.72 -0.09 9.63
CA ASP A 262 -7.84 0.91 10.72
C ASP A 262 -8.80 2.03 10.27
N PHE A 263 -10.07 1.66 10.17
CA PHE A 263 -11.13 2.51 9.63
C PHE A 263 -11.48 3.71 10.50
N ASN A 264 -11.10 3.67 11.79
CA ASN A 264 -11.28 4.79 12.71
C ASN A 264 -10.00 5.65 12.87
N ALA A 265 -8.88 5.24 12.27
CA ALA A 265 -7.57 5.88 12.29
C ALA A 265 -6.97 6.07 13.70
N ASP A 266 -7.22 5.12 14.62
CA ASP A 266 -6.69 5.14 15.99
C ASP A 266 -5.36 4.41 16.16
N GLY A 267 -4.85 3.81 15.08
CA GLY A 267 -3.61 3.05 15.05
C GLY A 267 -3.77 1.60 15.46
N SER A 268 -4.99 1.09 15.55
CA SER A 268 -5.30 -0.31 15.83
C SER A 268 -6.36 -0.81 14.87
N VAL A 269 -6.27 -2.08 14.47
CA VAL A 269 -7.33 -2.75 13.70
C VAL A 269 -8.11 -3.66 14.64
N ASP A 270 -9.25 -3.20 15.14
CA ASP A 270 -10.03 -3.90 16.16
C ASP A 270 -11.56 -3.84 15.93
N LEU A 271 -12.35 -4.14 16.96
CA LEU A 271 -13.81 -4.19 16.84
C LEU A 271 -14.46 -2.81 16.61
N ALA A 272 -13.78 -1.71 16.98
CA ALA A 272 -14.25 -0.37 16.70
C ALA A 272 -14.27 -0.12 15.19
N ASP A 273 -13.26 -0.56 14.45
CA ASP A 273 -13.20 -0.43 12.99
C ASP A 273 -14.34 -1.18 12.31
N TYR A 274 -14.68 -2.37 12.80
CA TYR A 274 -15.83 -3.12 12.29
C TYR A 274 -17.13 -2.30 12.37
N THR A 275 -17.32 -1.55 13.45
CA THR A 275 -18.51 -0.69 13.58
C THR A 275 -18.47 0.48 12.58
N VAL A 276 -17.30 1.07 12.34
CA VAL A 276 -17.13 2.11 11.30
C VAL A 276 -17.44 1.56 9.92
N TRP A 277 -16.89 0.40 9.55
CA TRP A 277 -17.21 -0.26 8.29
C TRP A 277 -18.71 -0.51 8.15
N ARG A 278 -19.33 -1.06 9.20
CA ARG A 278 -20.73 -1.47 9.12
C ARG A 278 -21.68 -0.28 8.99
N ASP A 279 -21.35 0.85 9.61
CA ASP A 279 -22.12 2.09 9.52
C ASP A 279 -21.98 2.75 8.14
N HIS A 280 -20.89 2.50 7.42
CA HIS A 280 -20.59 3.09 6.12
C HIS A 280 -20.71 2.13 4.93
N LEU A 281 -21.13 0.88 5.15
CA LEU A 281 -21.29 -0.10 4.07
C LEU A 281 -22.18 0.43 2.94
N GLY A 282 -21.64 0.40 1.72
CA GLY A 282 -22.27 0.91 0.50
C GLY A 282 -22.00 2.39 0.24
N ALA A 283 -21.14 3.05 1.04
CA ALA A 283 -20.62 4.37 0.70
C ALA A 283 -19.80 4.29 -0.60
N ALA A 284 -19.97 5.27 -1.48
CA ALA A 284 -19.31 5.28 -2.80
C ALA A 284 -17.81 5.62 -2.74
N ASP A 285 -17.30 6.00 -1.57
CA ASP A 285 -15.94 6.47 -1.35
C ASP A 285 -15.47 5.99 0.03
N GLU A 286 -14.23 5.54 0.11
CA GLU A 286 -13.58 5.08 1.33
C GLU A 286 -13.16 6.20 2.28
N LEU A 287 -13.34 7.47 1.91
CA LEU A 287 -13.22 8.59 2.86
C LEU A 287 -14.07 8.35 4.13
N ALA A 288 -15.16 7.58 4.01
CA ALA A 288 -16.03 7.16 5.09
C ALA A 288 -15.38 6.20 6.10
N ILE A 289 -14.32 5.50 5.70
CA ILE A 289 -13.52 4.57 6.51
C ILE A 289 -12.05 5.02 6.56
N ALA A 290 -11.83 6.34 6.52
CA ALA A 290 -10.51 6.96 6.55
C ALA A 290 -9.54 6.46 5.46
N ASN A 291 -10.04 6.07 4.27
CA ASN A 291 -9.26 5.46 3.19
C ASN A 291 -8.29 4.34 3.67
N ALA A 292 -8.63 3.66 4.76
CA ALA A 292 -7.89 2.52 5.27
C ALA A 292 -8.45 1.20 4.68
N GLY A 293 -9.30 1.29 3.65
CA GLY A 293 -9.86 0.19 2.90
C GLY A 293 -8.88 -0.44 1.90
N ASP A 294 -9.42 -1.28 1.03
CA ASP A 294 -8.65 -1.89 -0.05
C ASP A 294 -8.35 -0.88 -1.18
N GLY A 295 -8.99 0.28 -1.13
CA GLY A 295 -8.87 1.38 -2.05
C GLY A 295 -9.77 1.24 -3.28
N LEU A 296 -10.65 0.25 -3.34
CA LEU A 296 -11.41 -0.14 -4.54
C LEU A 296 -12.91 0.00 -4.30
N LEU A 297 -13.63 0.51 -5.31
CA LEU A 297 -15.10 0.45 -5.40
C LEU A 297 -15.91 1.02 -4.20
N GLY A 298 -15.27 1.76 -3.29
CA GLY A 298 -15.93 2.35 -2.12
C GLY A 298 -16.06 1.33 -0.98
N VAL A 299 -16.91 1.62 0.00
CA VAL A 299 -16.99 0.78 1.21
C VAL A 299 -17.83 -0.45 0.96
N ASP A 300 -17.21 -1.62 0.84
CA ASP A 300 -17.88 -2.87 0.48
C ASP A 300 -17.45 -4.10 1.29
N THR A 301 -17.68 -5.31 0.78
CA THR A 301 -17.36 -6.55 1.52
C THR A 301 -15.86 -6.87 1.52
N ASN A 302 -15.10 -6.38 0.54
CA ASN A 302 -13.66 -6.57 0.45
C ASN A 302 -12.94 -5.80 1.56
N ASP A 303 -13.42 -4.62 1.93
CA ASP A 303 -12.93 -3.90 3.13
C ASP A 303 -13.11 -4.72 4.40
N TYR A 304 -14.23 -5.43 4.52
CA TYR A 304 -14.45 -6.31 5.66
C TYR A 304 -13.46 -7.49 5.67
N LEU A 305 -13.14 -8.05 4.50
CA LEU A 305 -12.13 -9.10 4.40
C LEU A 305 -10.73 -8.56 4.75
N LEU A 306 -10.41 -7.35 4.29
CA LEU A 306 -9.18 -6.64 4.64
C LEU A 306 -9.07 -6.42 6.16
N TRP A 307 -10.10 -5.85 6.78
CA TRP A 307 -10.17 -5.67 8.23
C TRP A 307 -9.99 -7.01 8.97
N LYS A 308 -10.67 -8.06 8.51
CA LYS A 308 -10.57 -9.39 9.12
C LYS A 308 -9.16 -9.96 9.02
N SER A 309 -8.47 -9.74 7.89
CA SER A 309 -7.10 -10.20 7.68
C SER A 309 -6.09 -9.45 8.55
N ASN A 310 -6.37 -8.19 8.90
CA ASN A 310 -5.51 -7.33 9.70
C ASN A 310 -5.94 -7.21 11.17
N PHE A 311 -6.99 -7.91 11.59
CA PHE A 311 -7.53 -7.80 12.94
C PHE A 311 -6.48 -8.11 14.02
N GLY A 312 -6.34 -7.20 14.98
CA GLY A 312 -5.36 -7.24 16.06
C GLY A 312 -4.02 -6.61 15.73
N THR A 313 -3.81 -6.12 14.50
CA THR A 313 -2.62 -5.32 14.18
C THR A 313 -2.71 -3.96 14.88
N THR A 314 -1.57 -3.49 15.38
CA THR A 314 -1.47 -2.20 16.06
C THR A 314 -0.17 -1.52 15.65
N LEU A 315 -0.24 -0.21 15.44
CA LEU A 315 0.94 0.63 15.31
C LEU A 315 1.61 0.62 16.69
N THR A 316 2.61 -0.24 16.85
CA THR A 316 3.51 -0.08 18.00
C THR A 316 4.13 1.30 17.87
N ALA A 317 3.95 2.13 18.90
CA ALA A 317 4.69 3.37 19.02
C ALA A 317 6.18 2.99 18.97
N GLY A 318 6.80 3.22 17.80
CA GLY A 318 8.23 3.06 17.65
C GLY A 318 8.87 3.82 18.80
N SER A 319 9.80 3.17 19.51
CA SER A 319 10.57 3.77 20.59
C SER A 319 10.84 5.21 20.21
N LEU A 320 10.25 6.16 20.93
CA LEU A 320 10.52 7.57 20.73
C LEU A 320 12.04 7.68 20.71
N HIS A 321 12.62 7.90 19.53
CA HIS A 321 13.98 8.41 19.49
C HIS A 321 13.86 9.69 20.29
N SER A 322 14.53 9.72 21.45
CA SER A 322 14.74 10.97 22.14
C SER A 322 15.52 11.81 21.15
N VAL A 323 14.81 12.65 20.40
CA VAL A 323 15.42 13.83 19.82
C VAL A 323 16.05 14.49 21.04
N THR A 324 17.37 14.47 21.08
CA THR A 324 18.14 15.22 22.06
C THR A 324 17.74 16.65 21.80
N VAL A 325 16.72 17.12 22.53
CA VAL A 325 16.40 18.52 22.61
C VAL A 325 17.73 19.15 23.03
N PRO A 326 18.33 20.02 22.21
CA PRO A 326 19.53 20.71 22.64
C PRO A 326 19.16 21.39 23.95
N GLU A 327 19.72 20.92 25.08
CA GLU A 327 19.41 21.53 26.35
C GLU A 327 19.72 23.02 26.20
N PRO A 328 18.77 23.93 26.52
CA PRO A 328 19.02 25.35 26.40
C PRO A 328 20.18 25.66 27.34
N SER A 329 21.38 25.76 26.77
CA SER A 329 22.64 26.15 27.37
C SER A 329 22.53 26.36 28.89
N ALA A 330 22.57 25.28 29.67
CA ALA A 330 22.62 25.38 31.14
C ALA A 330 23.82 26.22 31.61
N ILE A 331 24.83 26.35 30.74
CA ILE A 331 25.96 27.29 30.84
C ILE A 331 25.51 28.77 30.86
N CYS A 332 24.47 29.17 30.13
CA CYS A 332 23.95 30.54 30.16
C CYS A 332 23.24 30.87 31.49
N LEU A 333 22.57 29.90 32.12
CA LEU A 333 21.97 30.10 33.45
C LEU A 333 23.02 30.07 34.58
N LEU A 334 24.09 29.27 34.43
CA LEU A 334 25.24 29.29 35.35
C LEU A 334 26.09 30.57 35.20
N GLY A 335 26.21 31.12 33.99
CA GLY A 335 26.91 32.40 33.76
C GLY A 335 26.20 33.61 34.40
N LEU A 336 24.87 33.63 34.39
CA LEU A 336 24.09 34.72 35.00
C LEU A 336 24.13 34.72 36.53
N SER A 337 24.29 33.56 37.18
CA SER A 337 24.42 33.50 38.64
C SER A 337 25.77 34.01 39.13
N ILE A 338 26.86 33.80 38.38
CA ILE A 338 28.20 34.29 38.73
C ILE A 338 28.30 35.83 38.60
N VAL A 339 27.64 36.43 37.60
CA VAL A 339 27.58 37.90 37.45
C VAL A 339 26.68 38.54 38.52
N GLY A 340 25.57 37.89 38.88
CA GLY A 340 24.69 38.34 39.96
C GLY A 340 25.39 38.40 41.32
N PHE A 341 26.24 37.43 41.65
CA PHE A 341 27.00 37.43 42.91
C PHE A 341 28.08 38.51 42.99
N TRP A 342 28.63 38.95 41.86
CA TRP A 342 29.64 40.02 41.81
C TRP A 342 29.06 41.43 41.93
N LEU A 343 27.81 41.65 41.51
CA LEU A 343 27.14 42.96 41.57
C LEU A 343 26.49 43.25 42.93
N VAL A 344 26.25 42.23 43.76
CA VAL A 344 25.67 42.40 45.12
C VAL A 344 26.74 42.67 46.18
N ARG A 345 28.04 42.59 45.83
CA ARG A 345 29.16 42.71 46.79
C ARG A 345 30.06 43.95 46.62
N ARG A 346 29.55 45.03 46.03
CA ARG A 346 30.23 46.34 46.01
C ARG A 346 29.50 47.37 46.84
#